data_AF-A0A1W1ZBV3-F1
#
_entry.id   AF-A0A1W1ZBV3-F1
#
_cell.length_a   1.000
_cell.length_b   1.000
_cell.length_c   1.000
_cell.angle_alpha   90.00
_cell.angle_beta   90.00
_cell.angle_gamma   90.00
#
_symmetry.space_group_name_H-M   'P 1'
#
loop_
_entity.id
_entity.type
_entity.pdbx_description
1 polymer ?
#
loop_
_entity_poly.entity_id
_entity_poly.type
_entity_poly.pdbx_seq_one_letter_code
_entity_poly.pdbx_strand_id
1 'polypeptide(L)'
;MTQIQELERRIVAALDRIGQGVVALDAAQTAEPAAATAHDPEDMAKLQDALENERQANAKLEERVRAIHEKQQGEVHALRAELESKRAAAEQIDRDLQRLRKANDLLRDSNDALRRALEDGMADTDLIDTAMLAELEGLRATRAAETAENRAILAALEPLLIDAANNLNGDNDANVAPKGGV
;
A
#
# COMPACT_ATOMS: atom_id res chain seq x y z
N MET A 1 14.12 63.46 38.72
CA MET A 1 14.89 64.45 37.92
C MET A 1 15.89 63.79 36.97
N THR A 2 16.64 62.75 37.39
CA THR A 2 17.61 62.03 36.54
C THR A 2 17.00 61.16 35.44
N GLN A 3 15.82 60.56 35.67
CA GLN A 3 15.14 59.74 34.67
C GLN A 3 14.64 60.53 33.45
N ILE A 4 14.27 61.80 33.65
CA ILE A 4 13.81 62.69 32.56
C ILE A 4 15.00 63.03 31.66
N GLN A 5 16.17 63.34 32.24
CA GLN A 5 17.40 63.63 31.49
C GLN A 5 17.92 62.42 30.70
N GLU A 6 17.75 61.21 31.23
CA GLU A 6 18.08 59.98 30.52
C GLU A 6 17.13 59.71 29.35
N LEU A 7 15.83 59.96 29.52
CA LEU A 7 14.85 59.88 28.44
C LEU A 7 15.12 60.92 27.36
N GLU A 8 15.45 62.15 27.73
CA GLU A 8 15.85 63.22 26.78
C GLU A 8 17.09 62.83 25.98
N ARG A 9 18.14 62.30 26.62
CA ARG A 9 19.33 61.78 25.91
C ARG A 9 19.00 60.66 24.93
N ARG A 10 18.13 59.72 25.31
CA ARG A 10 17.73 58.61 24.44
C ARG A 10 16.85 59.08 23.28
N ILE A 11 15.99 60.06 23.48
CA ILE A 11 15.16 60.64 22.42
C ILE A 11 16.04 61.38 21.41
N VAL A 12 17.00 62.21 21.87
CA VAL A 12 17.94 62.91 20.96
C VAL A 12 18.76 61.92 20.14
N ALA A 13 19.30 60.87 20.77
CA ALA A 13 20.04 59.83 20.06
C ALA A 13 19.17 59.03 19.05
N ALA A 14 17.89 58.83 19.37
CA ALA A 14 16.95 58.18 18.45
C ALA A 14 16.60 59.08 17.25
N LEU A 15 16.42 60.39 17.49
CA LEU A 15 16.15 61.37 16.43
C LEU A 15 17.35 61.54 15.49
N ASP A 16 18.58 61.56 16.01
CA ASP A 16 19.79 61.61 15.17
C ASP A 16 19.93 60.35 14.31
N ARG A 17 19.63 59.17 14.86
CA ARG A 17 19.64 57.91 14.11
C ARG A 17 18.58 57.89 13.01
N ILE A 18 17.38 58.40 13.29
CA ILE A 18 16.32 58.55 12.29
C ILE A 18 16.75 59.54 11.22
N GLY A 19 17.33 60.68 11.60
CA GLY A 19 17.86 61.67 10.65
C GLY A 19 18.91 61.07 9.72
N GLN A 20 19.87 60.32 10.25
CA GLN A 20 20.86 59.57 9.46
C GLN A 20 20.20 58.51 8.57
N GLY A 21 19.19 57.80 9.08
CA GLY A 21 18.43 56.81 8.32
C GLY A 21 17.64 57.40 7.16
N VAL A 22 17.05 58.59 7.34
CA VAL A 22 16.32 59.32 6.28
C VAL A 22 17.29 59.81 5.21
N VAL A 23 18.45 60.36 5.60
CA VAL A 23 19.50 60.75 4.64
C VAL A 23 20.02 59.55 3.85
N ALA A 24 20.20 58.39 4.50
CA ALA A 24 20.59 57.17 3.81
C ALA A 24 19.50 56.64 2.85
N LEU A 25 18.23 56.78 3.22
CA LEU A 25 17.11 56.38 2.37
C LEU A 25 16.93 57.33 1.18
N ASP A 26 17.10 58.63 1.39
CA ASP A 26 17.07 59.65 0.34
C ASP A 26 18.26 59.48 -0.62
N ALA A 27 19.45 59.16 -0.10
CA ALA A 27 20.60 58.77 -0.91
C ALA A 27 20.36 57.46 -1.70
N ALA A 28 19.64 56.49 -1.13
CA ALA A 28 19.26 55.27 -1.82
C ALA A 28 18.14 55.47 -2.85
N GLN A 29 17.29 56.50 -2.70
CA GLN A 29 16.24 56.88 -3.65
C GLN A 29 16.74 57.79 -4.78
N THR A 30 17.74 58.63 -4.51
CA THR A 30 18.38 59.53 -5.49
C THR A 30 19.56 58.89 -6.20
N ALA A 31 20.13 57.81 -5.66
CA ALA A 31 20.84 56.85 -6.48
C ALA A 31 19.86 56.36 -7.55
N GLU A 32 20.05 56.79 -8.80
CA GLU A 32 19.49 56.12 -9.97
C GLU A 32 19.60 54.61 -9.72
N PRO A 33 18.55 53.81 -9.99
CA PRO A 33 18.66 52.38 -9.85
C PRO A 33 19.87 52.01 -10.69
N ALA A 34 20.97 51.62 -10.03
CA ALA A 34 22.22 51.30 -10.68
C ALA A 34 21.83 50.39 -11.82
N ALA A 35 21.92 50.92 -13.05
CA ALA A 35 21.21 50.40 -14.21
C ALA A 35 21.29 48.90 -14.12
N ALA A 36 20.16 48.24 -13.85
CA ALA A 36 20.10 46.81 -13.58
C ALA A 36 21.06 46.16 -14.55
N THR A 37 22.23 45.73 -14.04
CA THR A 37 23.45 45.54 -14.84
C THR A 37 23.01 44.86 -16.11
N ALA A 38 23.12 45.54 -17.25
CA ALA A 38 22.68 44.98 -18.52
C ALA A 38 23.41 43.65 -18.62
N HIS A 39 22.70 42.55 -18.38
CA HIS A 39 23.33 41.24 -18.30
C HIS A 39 23.91 41.03 -19.70
N ASP A 40 25.19 40.69 -19.76
CA ASP A 40 25.86 40.46 -21.03
C ASP A 40 24.97 39.50 -21.85
N PRO A 41 24.64 39.79 -23.12
CA PRO A 41 23.73 38.95 -23.90
C PRO A 41 24.16 37.48 -23.95
N GLU A 42 25.46 37.20 -23.80
CA GLU A 42 25.98 35.84 -23.62
C GLU A 42 25.56 35.19 -22.30
N ASP A 43 25.53 35.92 -21.19
CA ASP A 43 25.12 35.39 -19.89
C ASP A 43 23.61 35.17 -19.83
N MET A 44 22.82 36.02 -20.51
CA MET A 44 21.39 35.79 -20.72
C MET A 44 21.12 34.52 -21.53
N ALA A 45 21.91 34.26 -22.58
CA ALA A 45 21.80 33.04 -23.37
C ALA A 45 22.15 31.78 -22.55
N LYS A 46 23.25 31.81 -21.78
CA LYS A 46 23.64 30.70 -20.89
C LYS A 46 22.57 30.40 -19.84
N LEU A 47 21.97 31.43 -19.24
CA LEU A 47 20.89 31.27 -18.26
C LEU A 47 19.63 30.68 -18.91
N GLN A 48 19.29 31.08 -20.14
CA GLN A 48 18.17 30.49 -20.88
C GLN A 48 18.41 29.01 -21.20
N ASP A 49 19.61 28.65 -21.65
CA ASP A 49 19.99 27.26 -21.91
C ASP A 49 19.95 26.41 -20.63
N ALA A 50 20.47 26.94 -19.51
CA ALA A 50 20.40 26.26 -18.22
C ALA A 50 18.95 26.05 -17.75
N LEU A 51 18.08 27.05 -17.94
CA LEU A 51 16.68 26.98 -17.56
C LEU A 51 15.92 25.96 -18.43
N GLU A 52 16.21 25.90 -19.73
CA GLU A 52 15.64 24.90 -20.63
C GLU A 52 16.10 23.48 -20.26
N ASN A 53 17.39 23.29 -19.95
CA ASN A 53 17.92 22.01 -19.46
C ASN A 53 17.26 21.57 -18.15
N GLU A 54 17.08 22.48 -17.19
CA GLU A 54 16.39 22.21 -15.93
C GLU A 54 14.90 21.90 -16.13
N ARG A 55 14.23 22.56 -17.07
CA ARG A 55 12.84 22.23 -17.43
C ARG A 55 12.72 20.83 -18.03
N GLN A 56 13.63 20.46 -18.92
CA GLN A 56 13.66 19.11 -19.50
C GLN A 56 13.98 18.05 -18.44
N ALA A 57 14.88 18.35 -17.50
CA ALA A 57 15.18 17.47 -16.38
C ALA A 57 13.96 17.29 -15.46
N ASN A 58 13.27 18.38 -15.11
CA ASN A 58 12.04 18.34 -14.32
C ASN A 58 10.93 17.56 -15.02
N ALA A 59 10.70 17.77 -16.32
CA ALA A 59 9.70 17.01 -17.07
C ALA A 59 9.96 15.49 -17.02
N LYS A 60 11.22 15.06 -17.20
CA LYS A 60 11.61 13.65 -17.08
C LYS A 60 11.42 13.11 -15.66
N LEU A 61 11.70 13.92 -14.64
CA LEU A 61 11.48 13.53 -13.24
C LEU A 61 10.00 13.42 -12.90
N GLU A 62 9.16 14.34 -13.39
CA GLU A 62 7.71 14.27 -13.24
C GLU A 62 7.12 13.02 -13.90
N GLU A 63 7.55 12.70 -15.12
CA GLU A 63 7.16 11.45 -15.79
C GLU A 63 7.58 10.22 -14.99
N ARG A 64 8.82 10.19 -14.47
CA ARG A 64 9.29 9.10 -13.61
C ARG A 64 8.48 8.99 -12.32
N VAL A 65 8.16 10.11 -11.67
CA VAL A 65 7.35 10.13 -10.45
C VAL A 65 5.93 9.64 -10.76
N ARG A 66 5.32 10.06 -11.86
CA ARG A 66 4.01 9.56 -12.30
C ARG A 66 4.04 8.05 -12.55
N ALA A 67 5.03 7.55 -13.29
CA ALA A 67 5.16 6.12 -13.57
C ALA A 67 5.38 5.29 -12.28
N ILE A 68 6.20 5.79 -11.35
CA ILE A 68 6.39 5.17 -10.03
C ILE A 68 5.08 5.19 -9.24
N HIS A 69 4.36 6.30 -9.26
CA HIS A 69 3.11 6.44 -8.53
C HIS A 69 2.03 5.51 -9.07
N GLU A 70 1.87 5.42 -10.38
CA GLU A 70 0.95 4.48 -11.04
C GLU A 70 1.30 3.03 -10.70
N LYS A 71 2.59 2.68 -10.76
CA LYS A 71 3.07 1.34 -10.37
C LYS A 71 2.75 1.04 -8.90
N GLN A 72 3.07 1.96 -7.99
CA GLN A 72 2.81 1.81 -6.56
C GLN A 72 1.31 1.71 -6.26
N GLN A 73 0.47 2.51 -6.91
CA GLN A 73 -0.97 2.42 -6.78
C GLN A 73 -1.46 1.03 -7.25
N GLY A 74 -0.97 0.55 -8.40
CA GLY A 74 -1.27 -0.79 -8.91
C GLY A 74 -0.88 -1.89 -7.93
N GLU A 75 0.34 -1.86 -7.39
CA GLU A 75 0.83 -2.81 -6.38
C GLU A 75 -0.02 -2.77 -5.10
N VAL A 76 -0.34 -1.57 -4.60
CA VAL A 76 -1.20 -1.41 -3.42
C VAL A 76 -2.60 -1.95 -3.67
N HIS A 77 -3.17 -1.73 -4.85
CA HIS A 77 -4.47 -2.29 -5.22
C HIS A 77 -4.43 -3.82 -5.30
N ALA A 78 -3.39 -4.39 -5.90
CA ALA A 78 -3.21 -5.85 -5.97
C ALA A 78 -3.07 -6.47 -4.58
N LEU A 79 -2.22 -5.89 -3.72
CA LEU A 79 -2.03 -6.36 -2.34
C LEU A 79 -3.31 -6.26 -1.51
N ARG A 80 -4.10 -5.19 -1.69
CA ARG A 80 -5.40 -5.06 -1.02
C ARG A 80 -6.39 -6.12 -1.48
N ALA A 81 -6.46 -6.40 -2.78
CA ALA A 81 -7.32 -7.45 -3.32
C ALA A 81 -6.92 -8.84 -2.83
N GLU A 82 -5.61 -9.13 -2.78
CA GLU A 82 -5.09 -10.39 -2.25
C GLU A 82 -5.41 -10.54 -0.76
N LEU A 83 -5.23 -9.48 0.03
CA LEU A 83 -5.52 -9.48 1.46
C LEU A 83 -7.01 -9.70 1.74
N GLU A 84 -7.90 -9.10 0.96
CA GLU A 84 -9.34 -9.32 1.06
C GLU A 84 -9.72 -10.76 0.71
N SER A 85 -9.14 -11.31 -0.36
CA SER A 85 -9.31 -12.72 -0.74
C SER A 85 -8.86 -13.68 0.37
N LYS A 86 -7.69 -13.43 0.97
CA LYS A 86 -7.17 -14.23 2.10
C LYS A 86 -8.06 -14.13 3.34
N ARG A 87 -8.60 -12.95 3.65
CA ARG A 87 -9.56 -12.78 4.75
C ARG A 87 -10.83 -13.59 4.52
N ALA A 88 -11.42 -13.50 3.33
CA ALA A 88 -12.61 -14.28 2.98
C ALA A 88 -12.37 -15.79 3.07
N ALA A 89 -11.19 -16.27 2.64
CA ALA A 89 -10.79 -17.66 2.76
C ALA A 89 -10.64 -18.10 4.24
N ALA A 90 -10.02 -17.27 5.07
CA ALA A 90 -9.87 -17.53 6.51
C ALA A 90 -11.23 -17.65 7.21
N GLU A 91 -12.14 -16.70 6.95
CA GLU A 91 -13.50 -16.76 7.50
C GLU A 91 -14.27 -18.01 7.06
N GLN A 92 -14.05 -18.48 5.83
CA GLN A 92 -14.67 -19.70 5.33
C GLN A 92 -14.13 -20.93 6.06
N ILE A 93 -12.81 -21.02 6.26
CA ILE A 93 -12.17 -22.09 7.02
C ILE A 93 -12.69 -22.10 8.47
N ASP A 94 -12.83 -20.95 9.11
CA ASP A 94 -13.37 -20.85 10.46
C ASP A 94 -14.81 -21.38 10.55
N ARG A 95 -15.67 -21.04 9.57
CA ARG A 95 -17.03 -21.58 9.49
C ARG A 95 -17.04 -23.10 9.32
N ASP A 96 -16.17 -23.62 8.46
CA ASP A 96 -16.12 -25.06 8.20
C ASP A 96 -15.54 -25.84 9.40
N LEU A 97 -14.55 -25.28 10.12
CA LEU A 97 -14.05 -25.84 11.38
C LEU A 97 -15.13 -25.86 12.47
N GLN A 98 -15.93 -24.80 12.60
CA GLN A 98 -17.03 -24.77 13.56
C GLN A 98 -18.09 -25.82 13.24
N ARG A 99 -18.44 -26.00 11.95
CA ARG A 99 -19.36 -27.06 11.50
C ARG A 99 -18.81 -28.45 11.81
N LEU A 100 -17.52 -28.68 11.51
CA LEU A 100 -16.86 -29.96 11.78
C LEU A 100 -16.87 -30.29 13.28
N ARG A 101 -16.54 -29.33 14.14
CA ARG A 101 -16.59 -29.50 15.61
C ARG A 101 -18.00 -29.87 16.07
N LYS A 102 -19.01 -29.11 15.64
CA LYS A 102 -20.41 -29.38 15.99
C LYS A 102 -20.87 -30.76 15.52
N ALA A 103 -20.50 -31.16 14.31
CA ALA A 103 -20.84 -32.48 13.80
C ALA A 103 -20.14 -33.60 14.59
N ASN A 104 -18.89 -33.38 15.02
CA ASN A 104 -18.15 -34.33 15.85
C ASN A 104 -18.78 -34.47 17.26
N ASP A 105 -19.19 -33.36 17.87
CA ASP A 105 -19.88 -33.37 19.16
C ASP A 105 -21.21 -34.13 19.05
N LEU A 106 -22.01 -33.85 18.01
CA LEU A 106 -23.27 -34.56 17.77
C LEU A 106 -23.05 -36.07 17.55
N LEU A 107 -21.99 -36.45 16.85
CA LEU A 107 -21.62 -37.85 16.64
C LEU A 107 -21.17 -38.57 17.91
N ARG A 108 -20.53 -37.86 18.84
CA ARG A 108 -20.16 -38.40 20.15
C ARG A 108 -21.39 -38.61 21.01
N ASP A 109 -22.27 -37.60 21.06
CA ASP A 109 -23.52 -37.66 21.80
C ASP A 109 -24.42 -38.80 21.27
N SER A 110 -24.52 -38.97 19.94
CA SER A 110 -25.29 -40.05 19.34
C SER A 110 -24.69 -41.43 19.61
N ASN A 111 -23.36 -41.58 19.58
CA ASN A 111 -22.69 -42.83 19.94
C ASN A 111 -22.91 -43.19 21.42
N ASP A 112 -22.84 -42.21 22.32
CA ASP A 112 -23.07 -42.43 23.75
C ASP A 112 -24.53 -42.81 24.02
N ALA A 113 -25.49 -42.19 23.33
CA ALA A 113 -26.89 -42.53 23.42
C ALA A 113 -27.18 -43.95 22.90
N LEU A 114 -26.61 -44.33 21.75
CA LEU A 114 -26.73 -45.68 21.21
C LEU A 114 -26.12 -46.74 22.12
N ARG A 115 -24.96 -46.45 22.75
CA ARG A 115 -24.34 -47.37 23.72
C ARG A 115 -25.22 -47.60 24.94
N ARG A 116 -25.79 -46.53 25.52
CA ARG A 116 -26.73 -46.65 26.65
C ARG A 116 -27.97 -47.44 26.27
N ALA A 117 -28.56 -47.15 25.11
CA ALA A 117 -29.74 -47.87 24.63
C ALA A 117 -29.45 -49.37 24.42
N LEU A 118 -28.26 -49.72 23.92
CA LEU A 118 -27.82 -51.10 23.79
C LEU A 118 -27.59 -51.78 25.16
N GLU A 119 -26.98 -51.08 26.12
CA GLU A 119 -26.80 -51.56 27.51
C GLU A 119 -28.14 -51.83 28.20
N ASP A 120 -29.13 -50.96 27.96
CA ASP A 120 -30.49 -51.08 28.48
C ASP A 120 -31.35 -52.12 27.71
N GLY A 121 -30.79 -52.72 26.65
CA GLY A 121 -31.48 -53.70 25.80
C GLY A 121 -32.60 -53.11 24.94
N MET A 122 -32.67 -51.78 24.81
CA MET A 122 -33.66 -51.06 24.02
C MET A 122 -33.05 -50.70 22.66
N ALA A 123 -33.43 -51.42 21.61
CA ALA A 123 -33.16 -50.99 20.24
C ALA A 123 -34.19 -49.93 19.85
N ASP A 124 -33.81 -48.66 19.94
CA ASP A 124 -34.66 -47.53 19.54
C ASP A 124 -34.33 -47.08 18.12
N THR A 125 -35.29 -47.26 17.21
CA THR A 125 -35.18 -46.88 15.80
C THR A 125 -34.95 -45.38 15.62
N ASP A 126 -35.55 -44.54 16.47
CA ASP A 126 -35.43 -43.08 16.35
C ASP A 126 -34.01 -42.61 16.73
N LEU A 127 -33.35 -43.31 17.65
CA LEU A 127 -31.94 -43.08 17.99
C LEU A 127 -31.00 -43.49 16.85
N ILE A 128 -31.31 -44.56 16.13
CA ILE A 128 -30.55 -44.99 14.94
C ILE A 128 -30.68 -43.93 13.83
N ASP A 129 -31.90 -43.46 13.55
CA ASP A 129 -32.13 -42.40 12.56
C ASP A 129 -31.39 -41.11 12.94
N THR A 130 -31.41 -40.73 14.22
CA THR A 130 -30.68 -39.57 14.74
C THR A 130 -29.16 -39.72 14.57
N ALA A 131 -28.63 -40.91 14.86
CA ALA A 131 -27.20 -41.20 14.67
C ALA A 131 -26.80 -41.19 13.19
N MET A 132 -27.64 -41.74 12.30
CA MET A 132 -27.41 -41.72 10.86
C MET A 132 -27.43 -40.29 10.30
N LEU A 133 -28.33 -39.43 10.78
CA LEU A 133 -28.34 -38.01 10.43
C LEU A 133 -27.08 -37.28 10.91
N ALA A 134 -26.61 -37.58 12.13
CA ALA A 134 -25.36 -37.04 12.65
C ALA A 134 -24.14 -37.47 11.81
N GLU A 135 -24.10 -38.72 11.36
CA GLU A 135 -23.05 -39.23 10.47
C GLU A 135 -23.07 -38.57 9.10
N LEU A 136 -24.26 -38.42 8.50
CA LEU A 136 -24.41 -37.69 7.24
C LEU A 136 -23.95 -36.24 7.36
N GLU A 137 -24.27 -35.55 8.46
CA GLU A 137 -23.81 -34.18 8.70
C GLU A 137 -22.28 -34.13 8.92
N GLY A 138 -21.71 -35.11 9.62
CA GLY A 138 -20.27 -35.29 9.75
C GLY A 138 -19.57 -35.47 8.40
N LEU A 139 -20.08 -36.36 7.55
CA LEU A 139 -19.54 -36.60 6.20
C LEU A 139 -19.65 -35.35 5.32
N ARG A 140 -20.76 -34.60 5.41
CA ARG A 140 -20.92 -33.33 4.70
C ARG A 140 -19.94 -32.27 5.18
N ALA A 141 -19.73 -32.16 6.49
CA ALA A 141 -18.77 -31.22 7.06
C ALA A 141 -17.32 -31.55 6.64
N THR A 142 -16.94 -32.84 6.66
CA THR A 142 -15.63 -33.30 6.16
C THR A 142 -15.46 -33.00 4.68
N ARG A 143 -16.45 -33.33 3.85
CA ARG A 143 -16.44 -33.01 2.41
C ARG A 143 -16.33 -31.50 2.17
N ALA A 144 -17.04 -30.68 2.94
CA ALA A 144 -16.94 -29.21 2.82
C ALA A 144 -15.52 -28.74 3.13
N ALA A 145 -14.93 -29.20 4.23
CA ALA A 145 -13.55 -28.89 4.62
C ALA A 145 -12.54 -29.31 3.54
N GLU A 146 -12.63 -30.54 3.02
CA GLU A 146 -11.79 -31.03 1.92
C GLU A 146 -11.93 -30.16 0.66
N THR A 147 -13.14 -29.72 0.30
CA THR A 147 -13.32 -28.83 -0.86
C THR A 147 -12.75 -27.43 -0.63
N ALA A 148 -12.81 -26.91 0.60
CA ALA A 148 -12.22 -25.63 0.97
C ALA A 148 -10.69 -25.69 0.92
N GLU A 149 -10.10 -26.76 1.44
CA GLU A 149 -8.66 -27.02 1.37
C GLU A 149 -8.18 -27.15 -0.07
N ASN A 150 -8.86 -27.94 -0.91
CA ASN A 150 -8.52 -28.09 -2.32
C ASN A 150 -8.58 -26.74 -3.08
N ARG A 151 -9.59 -25.90 -2.81
CA ARG A 151 -9.66 -24.56 -3.39
C ARG A 151 -8.51 -23.67 -2.94
N ALA A 152 -8.14 -23.73 -1.66
CA ALA A 152 -7.01 -22.96 -1.15
C ALA A 152 -5.68 -23.40 -1.78
N ILE A 153 -5.48 -24.71 -1.96
CA ILE A 153 -4.30 -25.26 -2.67
C ILE A 153 -4.27 -24.79 -4.12
N LEU A 154 -5.39 -24.89 -4.85
CA LEU A 154 -5.47 -24.44 -6.24
C LEU A 154 -5.17 -22.93 -6.36
N ALA A 155 -5.76 -22.11 -5.49
CA ALA A 155 -5.51 -20.67 -5.46
C ALA A 155 -4.04 -20.32 -5.16
N ALA A 156 -3.34 -21.15 -4.37
CA ALA A 156 -1.92 -20.98 -4.11
C ALA A 156 -1.02 -21.45 -5.27
N LEU A 157 -1.44 -22.48 -6.02
CA LEU A 157 -0.69 -23.03 -7.15
C LEU A 157 -0.84 -22.20 -8.43
N GLU A 158 -1.99 -21.59 -8.66
CA GLU A 158 -2.28 -20.80 -9.86
C GLU A 158 -1.25 -19.70 -10.16
N PRO A 159 -0.85 -18.82 -9.21
CA PRO A 159 0.20 -17.83 -9.48
C PRO A 159 1.56 -18.48 -9.79
N LEU A 160 1.91 -19.58 -9.13
CA LEU A 160 3.18 -20.29 -9.39
C LEU A 160 3.21 -20.91 -10.79
N LEU A 161 2.07 -21.40 -11.28
CA LEU A 161 1.90 -21.90 -12.64
C LEU A 161 2.00 -20.78 -13.68
N ILE A 162 1.40 -19.62 -13.42
CA ILE A 162 1.50 -18.44 -14.28
C ILE A 162 2.95 -17.94 -14.36
N ASP A 163 3.64 -17.84 -13.22
CA ASP A 163 5.05 -17.44 -13.15
C ASP A 163 5.95 -18.44 -13.90
N ALA A 164 5.72 -19.74 -13.72
CA ALA A 164 6.45 -20.78 -14.44
C ALA A 164 6.22 -20.68 -15.97
N ALA A 165 4.98 -20.47 -16.41
CA ALA A 165 4.63 -20.30 -17.82
C ALA A 165 5.25 -19.04 -18.44
N ASN A 166 5.29 -17.94 -17.68
CA ASN A 166 5.92 -16.69 -18.13
C ASN A 166 7.44 -16.83 -18.27
N ASN A 167 8.09 -17.55 -17.34
CA ASN A 167 9.54 -17.82 -17.41
C ASN A 167 9.90 -18.71 -18.60
N LEU A 168 9.08 -19.73 -18.92
CA LEU A 168 9.25 -20.59 -20.09
C LEU A 168 9.12 -19.83 -21.42
N ASN A 169 8.24 -18.83 -21.49
CA ASN A 169 8.07 -18.00 -22.68
C ASN A 169 9.15 -16.91 -22.81
N GLY A 170 9.62 -16.35 -21.70
CA GLY A 170 10.70 -15.35 -21.67
C GLY A 170 12.07 -15.90 -22.12
N ASP A 171 12.36 -17.17 -21.85
CA ASP A 171 13.59 -17.82 -22.32
C ASP A 171 13.59 -18.09 -23.84
N ASN A 172 12.42 -18.17 -24.48
CA ASN A 172 12.31 -18.38 -25.92
C ASN A 172 12.60 -17.09 -26.72
N ASP A 173 12.24 -15.90 -26.20
CA ASP A 173 12.51 -14.62 -26.86
C ASP A 173 13.98 -14.20 -26.76
N ALA A 174 14.71 -14.64 -25.72
CA ALA A 174 16.14 -14.37 -25.56
C ALA A 174 17.04 -15.17 -26.55
N ASN A 175 16.50 -16.22 -27.18
CA ASN A 175 17.25 -17.09 -28.10
C ASN A 175 17.06 -16.74 -29.60
N VAL A 176 16.28 -15.70 -29.93
CA VAL A 176 15.98 -15.27 -31.32
C VAL A 176 16.65 -13.91 -31.65
N ALA A 177 17.87 -13.68 -31.15
CA ALA A 177 18.71 -12.61 -31.70
C ALA A 177 19.50 -13.16 -32.91
N PRO A 178 19.40 -12.56 -34.12
CA PRO A 178 20.09 -13.08 -35.29
C PRO A 178 21.60 -12.83 -35.14
N LYS A 179 22.37 -13.90 -35.04
CA LYS A 179 23.80 -13.87 -35.36
C LYS A 179 23.95 -13.65 -36.87
N GLY A 180 24.04 -12.40 -37.31
CA GLY A 180 24.32 -12.09 -38.71
C GLY A 180 24.61 -10.62 -38.93
N GLY A 181 25.87 -10.29 -39.23
CA GLY A 181 26.27 -8.98 -39.72
C GLY A 181 27.72 -8.61 -39.40
N VAL A 182 28.67 -9.31 -40.03
CA VAL A 182 29.99 -8.75 -40.38
C VAL A 182 29.92 -8.35 -41.85
#